data_AF-A0A258S0S8-F1
#
_entry.id   AF-A0A258S0S8-F1
#
_cell.length_a   1.000
_cell.length_b   1.000
_cell.length_c   1.000
_cell.angle_alpha   90.00
_cell.angle_beta   90.00
_cell.angle_gamma   90.00
#
_symmetry.space_group_name_H-M   'P 1'
#
loop_
_entity.id
_entity.type
_entity.pdbx_description
1 polymer ?
#
loop_
_entity_poly.entity_id
_entity_poly.type
_entity_poly.pdbx_seq_one_letter_code
_entity_poly.pdbx_strand_id
1 'polypeptide(L)'
;MTHATPLAGLKVVEFTHMVMGPAAGSILAALGAEVTRVEPEGGDPTRNLIGSGSGYFPMYNRHKGSIAADLKSPEGLATAKALAAEADILIENFRPGALDRLGLGYDALAEINPRLVYCSLKGFLPGPYENRTALDEVAQMMGGLAYMTGPPGRPLRAGSSVIDVTGGMFGVIAILAAIEERHRTGRGQKVQASLFETTVYLVGQHMAQMAVTGHAAAPMPARISAWAIYDVFETKDDPVFIGVVSDPLWEKFCTLFALDELWSDEKLRRNNDRVLQRDRILPEIRTLIGSFTRAEIIARLEGTGIPFAPIARPEDLFADPHLLASGGLEPVTLPDGSKTALPALPIEMDGKRTRRATMLAPVPRAPRRD
;
A
#
# COMPACT_ATOMS: atom_id res chain seq x y z
N MET A 1 -10.87 -19.71 24.60
CA MET A 1 -9.52 -19.86 24.04
C MET A 1 -9.30 -18.68 23.11
N THR A 2 -8.35 -17.79 23.40
CA THR A 2 -7.92 -16.78 22.43
C THR A 2 -7.30 -17.54 21.27
N HIS A 3 -7.88 -17.47 20.07
CA HIS A 3 -7.27 -18.07 18.89
C HIS A 3 -5.88 -17.46 18.73
N ALA A 4 -4.84 -18.29 18.65
CA ALA A 4 -3.50 -17.82 18.35
C ALA A 4 -3.54 -17.08 17.01
N THR A 5 -2.97 -15.88 16.96
CA THR A 5 -2.84 -15.13 15.71
C THR A 5 -1.96 -15.90 14.72
N PRO A 6 -2.14 -15.75 13.40
CA PRO A 6 -1.50 -16.61 12.39
C PRO A 6 0.02 -16.73 12.49
N LEU A 7 0.71 -15.67 12.92
CA LEU A 7 2.16 -15.62 13.05
C LEU A 7 2.64 -15.62 14.51
N ALA A 8 1.77 -16.00 15.46
CA ALA A 8 2.14 -16.11 16.86
C ALA A 8 3.32 -17.07 17.04
N GLY A 9 4.33 -16.64 17.79
CA GLY A 9 5.55 -17.41 18.06
C GLY A 9 6.70 -17.14 17.09
N LEU A 10 6.49 -16.38 16.00
CA LEU A 10 7.58 -15.92 15.14
C LEU A 10 8.23 -14.65 15.68
N LYS A 11 9.56 -14.64 15.76
CA LYS A 11 10.37 -13.47 16.15
C LYS A 11 10.95 -12.77 14.93
N VAL A 12 10.71 -11.47 14.82
CA VAL A 12 11.20 -10.61 13.73
C VAL A 12 12.12 -9.54 14.29
N VAL A 13 13.30 -9.41 13.71
CA VAL A 13 14.21 -8.29 13.98
C VAL A 13 14.26 -7.39 12.75
N GLU A 14 14.01 -6.10 12.95
CA GLU A 14 13.86 -5.13 11.87
C GLU A 14 14.96 -4.06 11.94
N PHE A 15 15.84 -4.06 10.96
CA PHE A 15 16.84 -3.05 10.68
C PHE A 15 16.36 -2.19 9.50
N THR A 16 15.29 -1.41 9.72
CA THR A 16 14.68 -0.65 8.63
C THR A 16 14.34 0.78 8.99
N HIS A 17 14.21 1.61 7.94
CA HIS A 17 13.82 3.01 8.04
C HIS A 17 12.84 3.39 6.92
N MET A 18 12.26 4.61 6.99
CA MET A 18 11.32 5.14 6.00
C MET A 18 9.99 4.36 5.95
N VAL A 19 9.64 3.70 4.83
CA VAL A 19 8.30 3.14 4.61
C VAL A 19 8.31 1.67 4.19
N MET A 20 9.03 1.26 3.13
CA MET A 20 8.95 -0.11 2.59
C MET A 20 9.25 -1.21 3.62
N GLY A 21 10.36 -1.05 4.36
CA GLY A 21 10.74 -1.96 5.44
C GLY A 21 9.75 -1.95 6.61
N PRO A 22 9.44 -0.76 7.17
CA PRO A 22 8.45 -0.66 8.24
C PRO A 22 7.07 -1.21 7.86
N ALA A 23 6.62 -1.03 6.62
CA ALA A 23 5.35 -1.57 6.13
C ALA A 23 5.33 -3.11 6.19
N ALA A 24 6.41 -3.79 5.76
CA ALA A 24 6.53 -5.24 5.86
C ALA A 24 6.45 -5.72 7.33
N GLY A 25 7.22 -5.09 8.23
CA GLY A 25 7.18 -5.41 9.65
C GLY A 25 5.81 -5.14 10.30
N SER A 26 5.11 -4.07 9.89
CA SER A 26 3.77 -3.72 10.38
C SER A 26 2.75 -4.82 10.05
N ILE A 27 2.79 -5.34 8.82
CA ILE A 27 1.92 -6.43 8.36
C ILE A 27 2.19 -7.69 9.20
N LEU A 28 3.45 -8.08 9.39
CA LEU A 28 3.80 -9.26 10.20
C LEU A 28 3.38 -9.10 11.67
N ALA A 29 3.58 -7.91 12.25
CA ALA A 29 3.16 -7.62 13.62
C ALA A 29 1.64 -7.68 13.78
N ALA A 30 0.89 -7.13 12.82
CA ALA A 30 -0.57 -7.19 12.80
C ALA A 30 -1.09 -8.63 12.67
N LEU A 31 -0.37 -9.50 11.94
CA LEU A 31 -0.65 -10.93 11.84
C LEU A 31 -0.14 -11.74 13.06
N GLY A 32 0.49 -11.08 14.04
CA GLY A 32 0.81 -11.66 15.34
C GLY A 32 2.27 -12.02 15.59
N ALA A 33 3.19 -11.68 14.69
CA ALA A 33 4.61 -11.87 14.93
C ALA A 33 5.13 -10.89 16.00
N GLU A 34 6.13 -11.30 16.77
CA GLU A 34 6.84 -10.41 17.69
C GLU A 34 7.90 -9.63 16.91
N VAL A 35 7.66 -8.35 16.66
CA VAL A 35 8.55 -7.51 15.84
C VAL A 35 9.33 -6.55 16.74
N THR A 36 10.66 -6.68 16.75
CA THR A 36 11.58 -5.76 17.44
C THR A 36 12.34 -4.92 16.42
N ARG A 37 12.14 -3.60 16.46
CA ARG A 37 12.93 -2.65 15.66
C ARG A 37 14.24 -2.33 16.38
N VAL A 38 15.34 -2.37 15.63
CA VAL A 38 16.63 -1.86 16.08
C VAL A 38 16.84 -0.47 15.48
N GLU A 39 16.77 0.54 16.33
CA GLU A 39 16.87 1.94 15.94
C GLU A 39 18.18 2.57 16.46
N PRO A 40 18.68 3.65 15.83
CA PRO A 40 19.73 4.45 16.43
C PRO A 40 19.23 5.11 17.72
N GLU A 41 20.16 5.60 18.54
CA GLU A 41 19.80 6.46 19.66
C GLU A 41 19.04 7.71 19.15
N GLY A 42 17.91 8.03 19.80
CA GLY A 42 16.99 9.08 19.33
C GLY A 42 15.92 8.60 18.33
N GLY A 43 15.99 7.33 17.90
CA GLY A 43 14.98 6.68 17.06
C GLY A 43 15.10 6.98 15.56
N ASP A 44 14.25 6.33 14.77
CA ASP A 44 14.08 6.56 13.33
C ASP A 44 13.70 8.03 13.04
N PRO A 45 14.37 8.71 12.09
CA PRO A 45 14.05 10.10 11.72
C PRO A 45 12.59 10.34 11.32
N THR A 46 11.88 9.31 10.82
CA THR A 46 10.45 9.38 10.49
C THR A 46 9.56 9.73 11.68
N ARG A 47 10.03 9.55 12.91
CA ARG A 47 9.32 9.97 14.15
C ARG A 47 9.09 11.48 14.23
N ASN A 48 9.95 12.26 13.58
CA ASN A 48 9.99 13.73 13.72
C ASN A 48 9.69 14.46 12.40
N LEU A 49 9.23 13.74 11.37
CA LEU A 49 8.87 14.37 10.10
C LEU A 49 7.62 15.24 10.27
N ILE A 50 7.60 16.34 9.54
CA ILE A 50 6.47 17.29 9.48
C ILE A 50 5.69 17.12 8.16
N GLY A 51 4.53 17.77 8.07
CA GLY A 51 3.73 17.80 6.85
C GLY A 51 3.30 16.41 6.39
N SER A 52 3.47 16.09 5.11
CA SER A 52 3.06 14.81 4.52
C SER A 52 3.80 13.59 5.08
N GLY A 53 4.96 13.77 5.72
CA GLY A 53 5.71 12.69 6.36
C GLY A 53 5.30 12.37 7.79
N SER A 54 4.51 13.23 8.43
CA SER A 54 4.15 13.11 9.86
C SER A 54 3.38 11.83 10.20
N GLY A 55 2.63 11.28 9.23
CA GLY A 55 1.88 10.04 9.39
C GLY A 55 2.69 8.76 9.21
N TYR A 56 3.93 8.82 8.72
CA TYR A 56 4.69 7.60 8.36
C TYR A 56 5.00 6.74 9.57
N PHE A 57 5.57 7.31 10.63
CA PHE A 57 5.91 6.51 11.81
C PHE A 57 4.66 5.94 12.50
N PRO A 58 3.59 6.73 12.77
CA PRO A 58 2.36 6.20 13.35
C PRO A 58 1.64 5.16 12.50
N MET A 59 1.78 5.21 11.17
CA MET A 59 1.11 4.24 10.29
C MET A 59 1.86 2.90 10.24
N TYR A 60 3.18 2.92 10.09
CA TYR A 60 3.96 1.72 9.75
C TYR A 60 4.73 1.09 10.91
N ASN A 61 4.60 1.59 12.15
CA ASN A 61 5.34 1.08 13.31
C ASN A 61 4.45 0.69 14.51
N ARG A 62 3.18 0.46 14.24
CA ARG A 62 2.22 -0.08 15.22
C ARG A 62 2.52 -1.54 15.53
N HIS A 63 2.18 -1.97 16.74
CA HIS A 63 2.37 -3.34 17.25
C HIS A 63 3.84 -3.80 17.43
N LYS A 64 4.82 -2.95 17.16
CA LYS A 64 6.25 -3.27 17.24
C LYS A 64 6.87 -2.86 18.58
N GLY A 65 7.81 -3.65 19.07
CA GLY A 65 8.80 -3.22 20.05
C GLY A 65 9.92 -2.42 19.40
N SER A 66 10.67 -1.66 20.21
CA SER A 66 11.79 -0.83 19.75
C SER A 66 12.92 -0.86 20.77
N ILE A 67 14.15 -0.97 20.30
CA ILE A 67 15.37 -0.83 21.10
C ILE A 67 16.34 0.14 20.42
N ALA A 68 17.14 0.84 21.21
CA ALA A 68 18.24 1.65 20.69
C ALA A 68 19.52 0.80 20.69
N ALA A 69 20.21 0.76 19.55
CA ALA A 69 21.55 0.20 19.45
C ALA A 69 22.41 1.02 18.49
N ASP A 70 23.60 1.44 18.95
CA ASP A 70 24.61 2.01 18.08
C ASP A 70 25.38 0.86 17.39
N LEU A 71 25.09 0.62 16.12
CA LEU A 71 25.75 -0.45 15.35
C LEU A 71 27.24 -0.18 15.08
N LYS A 72 27.75 1.02 15.42
CA LYS A 72 29.18 1.35 15.36
C LYS A 72 29.92 1.02 16.65
N SER A 73 29.22 0.85 17.77
CA SER A 73 29.84 0.46 19.03
C SER A 73 29.95 -1.07 19.13
N PRO A 74 31.02 -1.59 19.77
CA PRO A 74 31.15 -3.02 20.00
C PRO A 74 29.95 -3.62 20.75
N GLU A 75 29.41 -2.93 21.76
CA GLU A 75 28.28 -3.43 22.54
C GLU A 75 26.97 -3.41 21.75
N GLY A 76 26.72 -2.35 20.98
CA GLY A 76 25.52 -2.23 20.15
C GLY A 76 25.51 -3.25 19.01
N LEU A 77 26.67 -3.48 18.37
CA LEU A 77 26.81 -4.51 17.36
C LEU A 77 26.65 -5.93 17.95
N ALA A 78 27.21 -6.20 19.14
CA ALA A 78 27.03 -7.48 19.82
C ALA A 78 25.54 -7.74 20.14
N THR A 79 24.83 -6.72 20.63
CA THR A 79 23.39 -6.78 20.89
C THR A 79 22.60 -7.08 19.62
N ALA A 80 22.90 -6.38 18.52
CA ALA A 80 22.24 -6.59 17.23
C ALA A 80 22.46 -8.01 16.68
N LYS A 81 23.68 -8.55 16.81
CA LYS A 81 24.02 -9.92 16.40
C LYS A 81 23.30 -10.96 17.25
N ALA A 82 23.21 -10.76 18.56
CA ALA A 82 22.48 -11.67 19.45
C ALA A 82 20.99 -11.74 19.08
N LEU A 83 20.37 -10.59 18.82
CA LEU A 83 18.97 -10.55 18.37
C LEU A 83 18.78 -11.23 17.03
N ALA A 84 19.66 -10.97 16.05
CA ALA A 84 19.58 -11.59 14.74
C ALA A 84 19.78 -13.12 14.78
N ALA A 85 20.64 -13.61 15.69
CA ALA A 85 20.90 -15.03 15.86
C ALA A 85 19.67 -15.81 16.35
N GLU A 86 18.80 -15.19 17.15
CA GLU A 86 17.58 -15.80 17.69
C GLU A 86 16.32 -15.54 16.84
N ALA A 87 16.42 -14.71 15.80
CA ALA A 87 15.28 -14.33 14.99
C ALA A 87 14.81 -15.46 14.04
N ASP A 88 13.51 -15.55 13.80
CA ASP A 88 12.98 -16.32 12.68
C ASP A 88 13.14 -15.56 11.36
N ILE A 89 12.96 -14.25 11.44
CA ILE A 89 12.96 -13.34 10.29
C ILE A 89 13.82 -12.12 10.62
N LEU A 90 14.70 -11.74 9.72
CA LEU A 90 15.35 -10.43 9.73
C LEU A 90 14.86 -9.62 8.53
N ILE A 91 14.47 -8.37 8.74
CA ILE A 91 14.08 -7.44 7.67
C ILE A 91 15.04 -6.27 7.66
N GLU A 92 15.58 -5.93 6.49
CA GLU A 92 16.43 -4.75 6.35
C GLU A 92 16.22 -4.02 5.02
N ASN A 93 16.39 -2.71 5.04
CA ASN A 93 16.33 -1.87 3.84
C ASN A 93 17.47 -0.85 3.73
N PHE A 94 18.63 -1.18 4.31
CA PHE A 94 19.83 -0.36 4.14
C PHE A 94 20.37 -0.44 2.72
N ARG A 95 21.32 0.44 2.38
CA ARG A 95 22.05 0.35 1.10
C ARG A 95 22.72 -1.03 0.95
N PRO A 96 22.83 -1.58 -0.28
CA PRO A 96 23.57 -2.81 -0.52
C PRO A 96 24.95 -2.81 0.16
N GLY A 97 25.35 -3.92 0.77
CA GLY A 97 26.65 -4.04 1.45
C GLY A 97 26.75 -3.35 2.81
N ALA A 98 25.72 -2.64 3.29
CA ALA A 98 25.80 -1.91 4.56
C ALA A 98 25.86 -2.83 5.77
N LEU A 99 24.92 -3.77 5.90
CA LEU A 99 24.90 -4.73 7.00
C LEU A 99 25.95 -5.84 6.83
N ASP A 100 26.32 -6.18 5.59
CA ASP A 100 27.38 -7.14 5.29
C ASP A 100 28.70 -6.70 5.95
N ARG A 101 29.06 -5.41 5.84
CA ARG A 101 30.25 -4.82 6.48
C ARG A 101 30.24 -4.87 8.01
N LEU A 102 29.07 -5.05 8.62
CA LEU A 102 28.91 -5.18 10.08
C LEU A 102 28.84 -6.65 10.52
N GLY A 103 28.89 -7.60 9.59
CA GLY A 103 28.65 -9.02 9.87
C GLY A 103 27.19 -9.30 10.27
N LEU A 104 26.27 -8.46 9.81
CA LEU A 104 24.81 -8.61 9.93
C LEU A 104 24.18 -8.96 8.56
N GLY A 105 25.00 -9.31 7.58
CA GLY A 105 24.57 -9.78 6.27
C GLY A 105 24.04 -11.21 6.30
N TYR A 106 23.34 -11.61 5.24
CA TYR A 106 22.74 -12.95 5.16
C TYR A 106 23.77 -14.07 5.30
N ASP A 107 24.88 -14.02 4.56
CA ASP A 107 25.86 -15.11 4.54
C ASP A 107 26.43 -15.37 5.94
N ALA A 108 26.81 -14.30 6.66
CA ALA A 108 27.31 -14.38 8.04
C ALA A 108 26.26 -14.88 9.03
N LEU A 109 25.00 -14.44 8.90
CA LEU A 109 23.93 -14.83 9.81
C LEU A 109 23.40 -16.24 9.54
N ALA A 110 23.42 -16.70 8.29
CA ALA A 110 22.98 -18.04 7.92
C ALA A 110 23.91 -19.14 8.45
N GLU A 111 25.19 -18.82 8.67
CA GLU A 111 26.13 -19.72 9.38
C GLU A 111 25.74 -19.92 10.85
N ILE A 112 25.24 -18.87 11.50
CA ILE A 112 24.85 -18.89 12.93
C ILE A 112 23.44 -19.46 13.09
N ASN A 113 22.52 -19.06 12.22
CA ASN A 113 21.12 -19.45 12.23
C ASN A 113 20.69 -19.92 10.82
N PRO A 114 20.88 -21.21 10.49
CA PRO A 114 20.50 -21.77 9.19
C PRO A 114 19.00 -21.75 8.90
N ARG A 115 18.16 -21.41 9.91
CA ARG A 115 16.70 -21.31 9.82
C ARG A 115 16.22 -19.88 9.56
N LEU A 116 17.13 -18.91 9.52
CA LEU A 116 16.80 -17.49 9.34
C LEU A 116 16.22 -17.22 7.95
N VAL A 117 15.06 -16.56 7.91
CA VAL A 117 14.57 -15.91 6.70
C VAL A 117 15.07 -14.47 6.69
N TYR A 118 15.97 -14.15 5.77
CA TYR A 118 16.54 -12.80 5.64
C TYR A 118 15.86 -12.06 4.49
N CYS A 119 15.07 -11.03 4.81
CA CYS A 119 14.38 -10.21 3.84
C CYS A 119 15.13 -8.91 3.59
N SER A 120 15.65 -8.77 2.37
CA SER A 120 16.34 -7.56 1.91
C SER A 120 15.45 -6.74 0.98
N LEU A 121 15.05 -5.56 1.44
CA LEU A 121 14.19 -4.64 0.70
C LEU A 121 15.05 -3.52 0.12
N LYS A 122 15.01 -3.34 -1.21
CA LYS A 122 15.99 -2.49 -1.92
C LYS A 122 15.31 -1.55 -2.93
N GLY A 123 16.08 -0.61 -3.47
CA GLY A 123 15.61 0.22 -4.58
C GLY A 123 15.41 -0.58 -5.86
N PHE A 124 16.36 -1.47 -6.14
CA PHE A 124 16.46 -2.27 -7.34
C PHE A 124 16.91 -3.69 -6.96
N LEU A 125 16.50 -4.69 -7.73
CA LEU A 125 17.12 -6.02 -7.67
C LEU A 125 18.52 -6.01 -8.33
N PRO A 126 19.31 -7.09 -8.19
CA PRO A 126 20.62 -7.18 -8.82
C PRO A 126 20.58 -6.87 -10.32
N GLY A 127 21.53 -6.04 -10.77
CA GLY A 127 21.56 -5.52 -12.13
C GLY A 127 22.20 -4.13 -12.20
N PRO A 128 22.12 -3.44 -13.36
CA PRO A 128 22.84 -2.19 -13.59
C PRO A 128 22.49 -1.05 -12.63
N TYR A 129 21.34 -1.13 -11.95
CA TYR A 129 20.84 -0.10 -11.04
C TYR A 129 20.93 -0.49 -9.56
N GLU A 130 21.47 -1.66 -9.22
CA GLU A 130 21.45 -2.21 -7.85
C GLU A 130 22.03 -1.25 -6.80
N ASN A 131 23.03 -0.45 -7.18
CA ASN A 131 23.72 0.49 -6.28
C ASN A 131 23.17 1.92 -6.35
N ARG A 132 22.11 2.17 -7.13
CA ARG A 132 21.47 3.49 -7.20
C ARG A 132 20.60 3.71 -5.97
N THR A 133 20.63 4.94 -5.45
CA THR A 133 19.66 5.38 -4.45
C THR A 133 18.27 5.42 -5.08
N ALA A 134 17.30 4.80 -4.43
CA ALA A 134 15.89 4.87 -4.82
C ALA A 134 15.03 5.33 -3.65
N LEU A 135 13.97 6.02 -4.00
CA LEU A 135 12.81 6.32 -3.18
C LEU A 135 11.57 5.92 -3.98
N ASP A 136 10.43 5.77 -3.33
CA ASP A 136 9.15 5.47 -3.97
C ASP A 136 8.90 6.36 -5.21
N GLU A 137 9.08 7.67 -5.09
CA GLU A 137 8.90 8.60 -6.22
C GLU A 137 9.89 8.37 -7.36
N VAL A 138 11.16 8.08 -7.06
CA VAL A 138 12.17 7.74 -8.10
C VAL A 138 11.73 6.48 -8.85
N ALA A 139 11.28 5.45 -8.13
CA ALA A 139 10.81 4.22 -8.73
C ALA A 139 9.54 4.44 -9.57
N GLN A 140 8.60 5.27 -9.12
CA GLN A 140 7.39 5.61 -9.88
C GLN A 140 7.71 6.36 -11.18
N MET A 141 8.62 7.32 -11.13
CA MET A 141 9.06 8.10 -12.31
C MET A 141 9.79 7.22 -13.31
N MET A 142 10.67 6.33 -12.83
CA MET A 142 11.44 5.44 -13.69
C MET A 142 10.62 4.28 -14.25
N GLY A 143 9.74 3.71 -13.44
CA GLY A 143 8.97 2.51 -13.79
C GLY A 143 7.66 2.80 -14.53
N GLY A 144 7.42 4.04 -14.97
CA GLY A 144 6.28 4.40 -15.82
C GLY A 144 4.95 4.63 -15.07
N LEU A 145 4.86 4.41 -13.76
CA LEU A 145 3.63 4.65 -13.01
C LEU A 145 3.26 6.14 -12.98
N ALA A 146 4.25 7.03 -12.83
CA ALA A 146 3.99 8.46 -12.83
C ALA A 146 3.53 8.97 -14.21
N TYR A 147 4.06 8.38 -15.29
CA TYR A 147 3.56 8.62 -16.65
C TYR A 147 2.09 8.20 -16.75
N MET A 148 1.74 6.99 -16.31
CA MET A 148 0.37 6.50 -16.39
C MET A 148 -0.63 7.31 -15.55
N THR A 149 -0.17 7.96 -14.48
CA THR A 149 -1.03 8.68 -13.54
C THR A 149 -1.32 10.11 -13.99
N GLY A 150 -0.32 10.83 -14.52
CA GLY A 150 -0.46 12.23 -14.91
C GLY A 150 -0.99 12.43 -16.34
N PRO A 151 -1.47 13.64 -16.71
CA PRO A 151 -1.82 13.93 -18.09
C PRO A 151 -0.58 13.92 -19.00
N PRO A 152 -0.76 13.79 -20.33
CA PRO A 152 0.35 13.81 -21.28
C PRO A 152 1.29 15.01 -21.06
N GLY A 153 2.60 14.73 -21.00
CA GLY A 153 3.64 15.75 -20.77
C GLY A 153 3.76 16.24 -19.32
N ARG A 154 2.91 15.77 -18.40
CA ARG A 154 2.90 16.17 -16.99
C ARG A 154 2.74 14.94 -16.08
N PRO A 155 3.77 14.09 -15.95
CA PRO A 155 3.71 12.92 -15.08
C PRO A 155 3.45 13.34 -13.63
N LEU A 156 2.63 12.57 -12.93
CA LEU A 156 2.26 12.82 -11.53
C LEU A 156 2.52 11.56 -10.71
N ARG A 157 3.13 11.72 -9.54
CA ARG A 157 3.24 10.62 -8.56
C ARG A 157 1.84 10.23 -8.08
N ALA A 158 1.61 8.95 -7.82
CA ALA A 158 0.44 8.49 -7.07
C ALA A 158 0.41 9.15 -5.67
N GLY A 159 -0.79 9.49 -5.18
CA GLY A 159 -0.98 10.25 -3.93
C GLY A 159 -0.61 9.52 -2.63
N SER A 160 -0.06 8.32 -2.70
CA SER A 160 0.40 7.51 -1.57
C SER A 160 1.78 6.92 -1.90
N SER A 161 2.49 6.41 -0.89
CA SER A 161 3.71 5.61 -1.07
C SER A 161 3.36 4.20 -1.56
N VAL A 162 2.68 4.14 -2.70
CA VAL A 162 2.09 2.92 -3.26
C VAL A 162 3.15 1.87 -3.57
N ILE A 163 4.36 2.27 -3.95
CA ILE A 163 5.45 1.35 -4.28
C ILE A 163 6.16 0.90 -3.01
N ASP A 164 6.38 1.78 -2.03
CA ASP A 164 6.91 1.36 -0.73
C ASP A 164 6.00 0.31 -0.07
N VAL A 165 4.68 0.59 0.00
CA VAL A 165 3.71 -0.32 0.65
C VAL A 165 3.60 -1.63 -0.12
N THR A 166 3.45 -1.58 -1.46
CA THR A 166 3.34 -2.79 -2.28
C THR A 166 4.65 -3.59 -2.27
N GLY A 167 5.81 -2.92 -2.27
CA GLY A 167 7.11 -3.56 -2.16
C GLY A 167 7.29 -4.26 -0.81
N GLY A 168 6.82 -3.64 0.27
CA GLY A 168 6.72 -4.27 1.59
C GLY A 168 5.81 -5.50 1.58
N MET A 169 4.67 -5.44 0.87
CA MET A 169 3.77 -6.59 0.69
C MET A 169 4.47 -7.73 -0.08
N PHE A 170 5.20 -7.44 -1.16
CA PHE A 170 6.00 -8.46 -1.84
C PHE A 170 7.08 -9.05 -0.94
N GLY A 171 7.68 -8.24 -0.07
CA GLY A 171 8.58 -8.71 0.99
C GLY A 171 7.91 -9.71 1.93
N VAL A 172 6.70 -9.40 2.41
CA VAL A 172 5.90 -10.30 3.26
C VAL A 172 5.54 -11.59 2.51
N ILE A 173 5.10 -11.50 1.25
CA ILE A 173 4.80 -12.68 0.42
C ILE A 173 6.02 -13.59 0.33
N ALA A 174 7.20 -13.03 0.07
CA ALA A 174 8.44 -13.79 -0.02
C ALA A 174 8.84 -14.40 1.34
N ILE A 175 8.66 -13.67 2.45
CA ILE A 175 8.89 -14.17 3.81
C ILE A 175 7.98 -15.37 4.12
N LEU A 176 6.68 -15.26 3.84
CA LEU A 176 5.72 -16.33 4.10
C LEU A 176 5.99 -17.56 3.24
N ALA A 177 6.35 -17.36 1.96
CA ALA A 177 6.77 -18.45 1.08
C ALA A 177 8.05 -19.15 1.61
N ALA A 178 9.03 -18.38 2.07
CA ALA A 178 10.26 -18.92 2.64
C ALA A 178 10.01 -19.66 3.98
N ILE A 179 9.08 -19.19 4.81
CA ILE A 179 8.67 -19.91 6.03
C ILE A 179 7.99 -21.24 5.67
N GLU A 180 7.10 -21.23 4.69
CA GLU A 180 6.42 -22.44 4.26
C GLU A 180 7.40 -23.47 3.67
N GLU A 181 8.38 -23.01 2.90
CA GLU A 181 9.47 -23.88 2.44
C GLU A 181 10.32 -24.39 3.63
N ARG A 182 10.63 -23.53 4.60
CA ARG A 182 11.38 -23.86 5.81
C ARG A 182 10.73 -24.96 6.64
N HIS A 183 9.40 -25.09 6.63
CA HIS A 183 8.72 -26.22 7.29
C HIS A 183 9.07 -27.58 6.69
N ARG A 184 9.40 -27.62 5.40
CA ARG A 184 9.72 -28.85 4.67
C ARG A 184 11.23 -29.12 4.63
N THR A 185 12.02 -28.07 4.44
CA THR A 185 13.48 -28.17 4.28
C THR A 185 14.22 -28.06 5.61
N GLY A 186 13.59 -27.49 6.63
CA GLY A 186 14.23 -27.12 7.88
C GLY A 186 15.16 -25.90 7.76
N ARG A 187 15.28 -25.25 6.58
CA ARG A 187 16.24 -24.18 6.30
C ARG A 187 15.55 -22.89 5.89
N GLY A 188 16.08 -21.76 6.36
CA GLY A 188 15.70 -20.43 5.88
C GLY A 188 16.44 -20.07 4.59
N GLN A 189 16.21 -18.85 4.12
CA GLN A 189 16.84 -18.33 2.90
C GLN A 189 16.84 -16.80 2.87
N LYS A 190 17.64 -16.23 1.97
CA LYS A 190 17.57 -14.82 1.60
C LYS A 190 16.46 -14.60 0.59
N VAL A 191 15.54 -13.69 0.90
CA VAL A 191 14.53 -13.20 -0.03
C VAL A 191 14.73 -11.71 -0.30
N GLN A 192 14.38 -11.26 -1.49
CA GLN A 192 14.53 -9.86 -1.89
C GLN A 192 13.26 -9.34 -2.55
N ALA A 193 12.92 -8.09 -2.26
CA ALA A 193 11.93 -7.33 -3.01
C ALA A 193 12.47 -5.91 -3.21
N SER A 194 11.94 -5.20 -4.20
CA SER A 194 12.48 -3.90 -4.58
C SER A 194 11.41 -2.91 -5.01
N LEU A 195 11.74 -1.62 -4.97
CA LEU A 195 10.85 -0.56 -5.42
C LEU A 195 10.67 -0.59 -6.94
N PHE A 196 11.74 -0.67 -7.72
CA PHE A 196 11.66 -0.57 -9.18
C PHE A 196 10.90 -1.75 -9.81
N GLU A 197 11.26 -2.99 -9.48
CA GLU A 197 10.57 -4.17 -10.00
C GLU A 197 9.11 -4.24 -9.52
N THR A 198 8.80 -3.75 -8.32
CA THR A 198 7.41 -3.55 -7.87
C THR A 198 6.66 -2.60 -8.79
N THR A 199 7.25 -1.44 -9.13
CA THR A 199 6.62 -0.49 -10.07
C THR A 199 6.39 -1.13 -11.43
N VAL A 200 7.40 -1.79 -11.98
CA VAL A 200 7.32 -2.44 -13.30
C VAL A 200 6.22 -3.51 -13.30
N TYR A 201 6.09 -4.28 -12.23
CA TYR A 201 5.02 -5.26 -12.08
C TYR A 201 3.64 -4.60 -12.12
N LEU A 202 3.43 -3.50 -11.38
CA LEU A 202 2.14 -2.78 -11.35
C LEU A 202 1.75 -2.17 -12.70
N VAL A 203 2.72 -1.72 -13.51
CA VAL A 203 2.44 -1.20 -14.86
C VAL A 203 2.50 -2.26 -15.95
N GLY A 204 2.84 -3.51 -15.61
CA GLY A 204 3.14 -4.58 -16.57
C GLY A 204 2.01 -4.86 -17.57
N GLN A 205 0.75 -4.64 -17.18
CA GLN A 205 -0.41 -4.72 -18.08
C GLN A 205 -0.32 -3.74 -19.28
N HIS A 206 0.26 -2.55 -19.10
CA HIS A 206 0.46 -1.58 -20.19
C HIS A 206 1.63 -1.96 -21.09
N MET A 207 2.66 -2.60 -20.53
CA MET A 207 3.72 -3.22 -21.34
C MET A 207 3.14 -4.36 -22.19
N ALA A 208 2.27 -5.19 -21.60
CA ALA A 208 1.57 -6.24 -22.30
C ALA A 208 0.64 -5.70 -23.40
N GLN A 209 -0.06 -4.58 -23.16
CA GLN A 209 -0.89 -3.91 -24.17
C GLN A 209 -0.06 -3.55 -25.42
N MET A 210 1.15 -3.01 -25.26
CA MET A 210 2.04 -2.73 -26.39
C MET A 210 2.41 -4.02 -27.13
N ALA A 211 2.78 -5.07 -26.39
CA ALA A 211 3.17 -6.35 -27.00
C ALA A 211 2.03 -7.01 -27.78
N VAL A 212 0.78 -6.89 -27.30
CA VAL A 212 -0.39 -7.52 -27.91
C VAL A 212 -0.98 -6.69 -29.05
N THR A 213 -1.04 -5.36 -28.90
CA THR A 213 -1.74 -4.48 -29.86
C THR A 213 -0.80 -3.78 -30.83
N GLY A 214 0.52 -3.79 -30.58
CA GLY A 214 1.51 -3.01 -31.31
C GLY A 214 1.49 -1.50 -31.00
N HIS A 215 0.62 -1.05 -30.08
CA HIS A 215 0.43 0.35 -29.75
C HIS A 215 0.72 0.62 -28.27
N ALA A 216 1.52 1.65 -28.00
CA ALA A 216 1.84 2.07 -26.64
C ALA A 216 0.59 2.56 -25.91
N ALA A 217 0.52 2.27 -24.60
CA ALA A 217 -0.57 2.77 -23.77
C ALA A 217 -0.48 4.29 -23.59
N ALA A 218 -1.59 4.99 -23.82
CA ALA A 218 -1.74 6.38 -23.40
C ALA A 218 -1.86 6.44 -21.87
N PRO A 219 -1.38 7.52 -21.23
CA PRO A 219 -1.54 7.68 -19.80
C PRO A 219 -3.04 7.76 -19.45
N MET A 220 -3.39 7.38 -18.21
CA MET A 220 -4.78 7.20 -17.83
C MET A 220 -5.66 8.41 -18.13
N PRO A 221 -5.26 9.68 -17.88
CA PRO A 221 -6.09 10.84 -18.20
C PRO A 221 -6.36 11.07 -19.69
N ALA A 222 -5.60 10.48 -20.61
CA ALA A 222 -5.75 10.65 -22.06
C ALA A 222 -6.19 9.37 -22.79
N ARG A 223 -6.48 8.29 -22.06
CA ARG A 223 -6.89 7.01 -22.65
C ARG A 223 -8.29 7.13 -23.28
N ILE A 224 -8.54 6.32 -24.31
CA ILE A 224 -9.92 6.00 -24.69
C ILE A 224 -10.52 5.16 -23.56
N SER A 225 -11.62 5.62 -22.99
CA SER A 225 -12.27 4.89 -21.89
C SER A 225 -12.86 3.58 -22.39
N ALA A 226 -12.68 2.51 -21.62
CA ALA A 226 -13.31 1.21 -21.89
C ALA A 226 -14.84 1.26 -21.77
N TRP A 227 -15.39 2.19 -20.97
CA TRP A 227 -16.83 2.38 -20.77
C TRP A 227 -17.23 3.83 -20.99
N ALA A 228 -18.37 4.06 -21.65
CA ALA A 228 -18.80 5.38 -22.08
C ALA A 228 -19.22 6.33 -20.94
N ILE A 229 -19.73 5.78 -19.84
CA ILE A 229 -20.02 6.52 -18.60
C ILE A 229 -19.23 5.84 -17.50
N TYR A 230 -18.06 6.38 -17.22
CA TYR A 230 -17.13 5.90 -16.20
C TYR A 230 -16.25 7.09 -15.87
N ASP A 231 -16.76 7.95 -15.00
CA ASP A 231 -16.25 9.31 -14.87
C ASP A 231 -16.57 9.92 -13.51
N VAL A 232 -15.86 10.99 -13.19
CA VAL A 232 -16.20 11.89 -12.09
C VAL A 232 -17.12 12.97 -12.64
N PHE A 233 -18.28 13.13 -12.00
CA PHE A 233 -19.27 14.14 -12.32
C PHE A 233 -19.31 15.19 -11.20
N GLU A 234 -19.20 16.45 -11.60
CA GLU A 234 -19.51 17.57 -10.72
C GLU A 234 -21.01 17.57 -10.41
N THR A 235 -21.34 17.92 -9.18
CA THR A 235 -22.73 18.08 -8.71
C THR A 235 -22.90 19.52 -8.18
N LYS A 236 -24.04 19.85 -7.58
CA LYS A 236 -24.25 21.15 -6.93
C LYS A 236 -23.29 21.42 -5.76
N ASP A 237 -22.78 20.38 -5.12
CA ASP A 237 -21.95 20.47 -3.92
C ASP A 237 -20.62 19.73 -4.10
N ASP A 238 -20.60 18.41 -3.97
CA ASP A 238 -19.40 17.59 -4.01
C ASP A 238 -19.44 16.60 -5.20
N PRO A 239 -18.29 16.29 -5.83
CA PRO A 239 -18.27 15.39 -6.96
C PRO A 239 -18.63 13.94 -6.58
N VAL A 240 -19.11 13.20 -7.59
CA VAL A 240 -19.45 11.79 -7.49
C VAL A 240 -18.88 11.03 -8.69
N PHE A 241 -18.27 9.87 -8.43
CA PHE A 241 -17.91 8.94 -9.48
C PHE A 241 -19.12 8.08 -9.85
N ILE A 242 -19.38 7.90 -11.15
CA ILE A 242 -20.44 7.02 -11.67
C ILE A 242 -19.86 6.13 -12.77
N GLY A 243 -20.10 4.82 -12.68
CA GLY A 243 -19.66 3.82 -13.65
C GLY A 243 -20.82 2.99 -14.19
N VAL A 244 -21.22 3.22 -15.43
CA VAL A 244 -22.19 2.40 -16.18
C VAL A 244 -21.43 1.39 -17.03
N VAL A 245 -21.23 0.20 -16.48
CA VAL A 245 -20.29 -0.79 -17.02
C VAL A 245 -20.92 -1.87 -17.92
N SER A 246 -22.22 -1.78 -18.19
CA SER A 246 -22.93 -2.70 -19.08
C SER A 246 -24.14 -2.03 -19.73
N ASP A 247 -24.65 -2.62 -20.83
CA ASP A 247 -25.81 -2.08 -21.55
C ASP A 247 -27.12 -2.13 -20.72
N PRO A 248 -27.40 -3.17 -19.91
CA PRO A 248 -28.55 -3.14 -19.00
C PRO A 248 -28.43 -2.04 -17.92
N LEU A 249 -27.22 -1.72 -17.46
CA LEU A 249 -27.02 -0.60 -16.55
C LEU A 249 -27.20 0.75 -17.26
N TRP A 250 -26.93 0.83 -18.56
CA TRP A 250 -27.20 2.03 -19.36
C TRP A 250 -28.69 2.31 -19.47
N GLU A 251 -29.51 1.31 -19.80
CA GLU A 251 -30.97 1.42 -19.75
C GLU A 251 -31.45 1.95 -18.41
N LYS A 252 -31.02 1.30 -17.32
CA LYS A 252 -31.39 1.68 -15.96
C LYS A 252 -30.96 3.10 -15.63
N PHE A 253 -29.74 3.49 -16.00
CA PHE A 253 -29.24 4.85 -15.81
C PHE A 253 -30.12 5.86 -16.55
N CYS A 254 -30.45 5.61 -17.82
CA CYS A 254 -31.34 6.48 -18.57
C CYS A 254 -32.71 6.63 -17.90
N THR A 255 -33.31 5.54 -17.43
CA THR A 255 -34.59 5.58 -16.71
C THR A 255 -34.50 6.39 -15.41
N LEU A 256 -33.47 6.18 -14.59
CA LEU A 256 -33.30 6.86 -13.30
C LEU A 256 -33.14 8.38 -13.42
N PHE A 257 -32.61 8.83 -14.55
CA PHE A 257 -32.30 10.21 -14.85
C PHE A 257 -33.21 10.83 -15.92
N ALA A 258 -34.25 10.12 -16.36
CA ALA A 258 -35.19 10.57 -17.40
C ALA A 258 -34.48 11.01 -18.71
N LEU A 259 -33.49 10.24 -19.15
CA LEU A 259 -32.75 10.41 -20.40
C LEU A 259 -33.39 9.60 -21.54
N ASP A 260 -34.71 9.73 -21.71
CA ASP A 260 -35.49 8.92 -22.66
C ASP A 260 -35.03 9.11 -24.11
N GLU A 261 -34.62 10.33 -24.48
CA GLU A 261 -34.09 10.62 -25.81
C GLU A 261 -32.81 9.83 -26.09
N LEU A 262 -31.85 9.85 -25.16
CA LEU A 262 -30.59 9.08 -25.28
C LEU A 262 -30.84 7.56 -25.28
N TRP A 263 -31.83 7.08 -24.54
CA TRP A 263 -32.19 5.67 -24.56
C TRP A 263 -32.83 5.26 -25.89
N SER A 264 -33.68 6.12 -26.46
CA SER A 264 -34.38 5.85 -27.73
C SER A 264 -33.44 5.76 -28.94
N ASP A 265 -32.25 6.36 -28.86
CA ASP A 265 -31.23 6.26 -29.90
C ASP A 265 -30.59 4.86 -29.91
N GLU A 266 -30.96 4.04 -30.90
CA GLU A 266 -30.43 2.69 -31.09
C GLU A 266 -28.90 2.66 -31.19
N LYS A 267 -28.27 3.75 -31.66
CA LYS A 267 -26.81 3.87 -31.78
C LYS A 267 -26.11 4.05 -30.43
N LEU A 268 -26.86 4.19 -29.32
CA LEU A 268 -26.32 4.28 -27.97
C LEU A 268 -26.58 3.01 -27.15
N ARG A 269 -27.17 1.96 -27.75
CA ARG A 269 -27.52 0.74 -27.02
C ARG A 269 -26.32 -0.07 -26.57
N ARG A 270 -25.24 -0.09 -27.35
CA ARG A 270 -24.00 -0.83 -27.04
C ARG A 270 -22.92 0.10 -26.51
N ASN A 271 -22.17 -0.38 -25.51
CA ASN A 271 -21.11 0.39 -24.89
C ASN A 271 -20.08 0.95 -25.87
N ASN A 272 -19.60 0.15 -26.81
CA ASN A 272 -18.57 0.61 -27.75
C ASN A 272 -19.09 1.75 -28.65
N ASP A 273 -20.36 1.70 -29.06
CA ASP A 273 -20.97 2.77 -29.84
C ASP A 273 -21.14 4.04 -29.00
N ARG A 274 -21.46 3.90 -27.71
CA ARG A 274 -21.46 5.03 -26.76
C ARG A 274 -20.06 5.60 -26.55
N VAL A 275 -19.02 4.76 -26.48
CA VAL A 275 -17.62 5.21 -26.32
C VAL A 275 -17.18 6.06 -27.51
N LEU A 276 -17.52 5.64 -28.73
CA LEU A 276 -17.23 6.42 -29.95
C LEU A 276 -17.99 7.74 -30.03
N GLN A 277 -19.10 7.86 -29.29
CA GLN A 277 -19.96 9.03 -29.26
C GLN A 277 -19.89 9.77 -27.91
N ARG A 278 -18.87 9.51 -27.10
CA ARG A 278 -18.75 10.06 -25.74
C ARG A 278 -18.78 11.59 -25.75
N ASP A 279 -18.15 12.22 -26.75
CA ASP A 279 -18.14 13.69 -26.91
C ASP A 279 -19.54 14.27 -27.17
N ARG A 280 -20.46 13.48 -27.75
CA ARG A 280 -21.86 13.86 -27.94
C ARG A 280 -22.66 13.73 -26.65
N ILE A 281 -22.56 12.59 -25.96
CA ILE A 281 -23.48 12.24 -24.85
C ILE A 281 -23.04 12.77 -23.49
N LEU A 282 -21.73 12.87 -23.25
CA LEU A 282 -21.20 13.19 -21.92
C LEU A 282 -21.51 14.64 -21.48
N PRO A 283 -21.49 15.67 -22.36
CA PRO A 283 -21.85 17.03 -21.96
C PRO A 283 -23.30 17.15 -21.45
N GLU A 284 -24.24 16.46 -22.08
CA GLU A 284 -25.65 16.42 -21.66
C GLU A 284 -25.78 15.78 -20.28
N ILE A 285 -25.16 14.61 -20.08
CA ILE A 285 -25.17 13.89 -18.81
C ILE A 285 -24.49 14.72 -17.71
N ARG A 286 -23.36 15.38 -18.00
CA ARG A 286 -22.68 16.27 -17.03
C ARG A 286 -23.58 17.43 -16.61
N THR A 287 -24.27 18.05 -17.55
CA THR A 287 -25.21 19.15 -17.26
C THR A 287 -26.34 18.67 -16.36
N LEU A 288 -26.91 17.51 -16.66
CA LEU A 288 -27.97 16.91 -15.86
C LEU A 288 -27.50 16.54 -14.45
N ILE A 289 -26.40 15.81 -14.32
CA ILE A 289 -25.86 15.41 -13.01
C ILE A 289 -25.49 16.64 -12.17
N GLY A 290 -24.95 17.69 -12.79
CA GLY A 290 -24.66 18.98 -12.15
C GLY A 290 -25.88 19.69 -11.56
N SER A 291 -27.10 19.29 -11.93
CA SER A 291 -28.35 19.84 -11.36
C SER A 291 -28.79 19.18 -10.05
N PHE A 292 -28.15 18.09 -9.66
CA PHE A 292 -28.42 17.38 -8.40
C PHE A 292 -27.30 17.66 -7.39
N THR A 293 -27.61 17.51 -6.11
CA THR A 293 -26.62 17.34 -5.04
C THR A 293 -26.07 15.91 -5.07
N ARG A 294 -24.88 15.69 -4.50
CA ARG A 294 -24.31 14.34 -4.34
C ARG A 294 -25.28 13.39 -3.63
N ALA A 295 -25.96 13.87 -2.59
CA ALA A 295 -26.90 13.06 -1.81
C ALA A 295 -28.10 12.60 -2.64
N GLU A 296 -28.65 13.46 -3.51
CA GLU A 296 -29.74 13.09 -4.42
C GLU A 296 -29.29 12.06 -5.46
N ILE A 297 -28.06 12.18 -5.99
CA ILE A 297 -27.49 11.18 -6.89
C ILE A 297 -27.35 9.83 -6.19
N ILE A 298 -26.74 9.81 -5.01
CA ILE A 298 -26.55 8.57 -4.23
C ILE A 298 -27.91 7.92 -3.96
N ALA A 299 -28.91 8.69 -3.51
CA ALA A 299 -30.25 8.16 -3.24
C ALA A 299 -30.92 7.54 -4.48
N ARG A 300 -30.65 8.06 -5.68
CA ARG A 300 -31.14 7.48 -6.94
C ARG A 300 -30.40 6.22 -7.36
N LEU A 301 -29.11 6.12 -7.06
CA LEU A 301 -28.25 5.02 -7.48
C LEU A 301 -28.21 3.85 -6.48
N GLU A 302 -28.51 4.10 -5.21
CA GLU A 302 -28.50 3.11 -4.15
C GLU A 302 -29.40 1.90 -4.49
N GLY A 303 -28.89 0.68 -4.30
CA GLY A 303 -29.63 -0.55 -4.61
C GLY A 303 -29.86 -0.85 -6.10
N THR A 304 -29.43 0.01 -7.03
CA THR A 304 -29.66 -0.19 -8.47
C THR A 304 -28.66 -1.15 -9.12
N GLY A 305 -27.52 -1.40 -8.47
CA GLY A 305 -26.40 -2.16 -9.02
C GLY A 305 -25.51 -1.37 -9.98
N ILE A 306 -25.76 -0.07 -10.18
CA ILE A 306 -24.84 0.83 -10.90
C ILE A 306 -23.68 1.19 -9.94
N PRO A 307 -22.41 0.91 -10.28
CA PRO A 307 -21.27 1.39 -9.51
C PRO A 307 -21.24 2.91 -9.38
N PHE A 308 -21.11 3.40 -8.14
CA PHE A 308 -20.86 4.81 -7.85
C PHE A 308 -20.01 4.95 -6.59
N ALA A 309 -19.40 6.12 -6.40
CA ALA A 309 -18.72 6.44 -5.16
C ALA A 309 -18.69 7.96 -4.93
N PRO A 310 -18.93 8.45 -3.69
CA PRO A 310 -18.51 9.80 -3.32
C PRO A 310 -16.99 9.92 -3.42
N ILE A 311 -16.49 11.10 -3.79
CA ILE A 311 -15.04 11.37 -3.74
C ILE A 311 -14.65 11.69 -2.30
N ALA A 312 -14.14 10.71 -1.57
CA ALA A 312 -13.71 10.87 -0.19
C ALA A 312 -12.30 11.47 -0.08
N ARG A 313 -12.08 12.32 0.93
CA ARG A 313 -10.74 12.74 1.36
C ARG A 313 -10.27 11.86 2.53
N PRO A 314 -8.96 11.73 2.77
CA PRO A 314 -8.44 10.88 3.85
C PRO A 314 -9.03 11.19 5.23
N GLU A 315 -9.26 12.46 5.55
CA GLU A 315 -9.85 12.90 6.83
C GLU A 315 -11.34 12.55 6.98
N ASP A 316 -12.07 12.38 5.87
CA ASP A 316 -13.47 11.96 5.91
C ASP A 316 -13.59 10.52 6.42
N LEU A 317 -12.55 9.70 6.21
CA LEU A 317 -12.54 8.27 6.56
C LEU A 317 -12.56 8.00 8.08
N PHE A 318 -12.22 8.98 8.92
CA PHE A 318 -12.39 8.84 10.37
C PHE A 318 -13.86 8.74 10.80
N ALA A 319 -14.76 9.30 9.99
CA ALA A 319 -16.20 9.31 10.23
C ALA A 319 -16.97 8.39 9.27
N ASP A 320 -16.28 7.62 8.42
CA ASP A 320 -16.92 6.78 7.42
C ASP A 320 -17.79 5.68 8.08
N PRO A 321 -19.10 5.61 7.76
CA PRO A 321 -20.01 4.67 8.41
C PRO A 321 -19.60 3.20 8.23
N HIS A 322 -19.04 2.85 7.06
CA HIS A 322 -18.63 1.48 6.79
C HIS A 322 -17.37 1.11 7.60
N LEU A 323 -16.37 1.98 7.67
CA LEU A 323 -15.18 1.76 8.48
C LEU A 323 -15.50 1.72 9.97
N LEU A 324 -16.42 2.54 10.46
CA LEU A 324 -16.86 2.51 11.85
C LEU A 324 -17.63 1.23 12.18
N ALA A 325 -18.60 0.83 11.35
CA ALA A 325 -19.42 -0.36 11.57
C ALA A 325 -18.65 -1.67 11.36
N SER A 326 -17.82 -1.73 10.31
CA SER A 326 -16.99 -2.91 10.01
C SER A 326 -15.74 -2.98 10.88
N GLY A 327 -15.41 -1.90 11.62
CA GLY A 327 -14.14 -1.65 12.28
C GLY A 327 -12.92 -1.78 11.35
N GLY A 328 -12.96 -1.06 10.24
CA GLY A 328 -11.80 -0.83 9.39
C GLY A 328 -10.70 0.00 10.06
N LEU A 329 -10.99 0.64 11.20
CA LEU A 329 -10.03 1.40 11.98
C LEU A 329 -9.71 0.70 13.31
N GLU A 330 -8.44 0.73 13.72
CA GLU A 330 -7.97 0.26 15.01
C GLU A 330 -7.58 1.43 15.92
N PRO A 331 -7.86 1.37 17.25
CA PRO A 331 -7.44 2.40 18.19
C PRO A 331 -5.93 2.48 18.35
N VAL A 332 -5.39 3.69 18.33
CA VAL A 332 -3.96 3.98 18.47
C VAL A 332 -3.75 5.07 19.51
N THR A 333 -2.79 4.85 20.42
CA THR A 333 -2.26 5.89 21.30
C THR A 333 -0.93 6.39 20.75
N LEU A 334 -0.87 7.69 20.45
CA LEU A 334 0.32 8.38 19.95
C LEU A 334 1.36 8.59 21.08
N PRO A 335 2.62 8.91 20.76
CA PRO A 335 3.67 9.05 21.77
C PRO A 335 3.42 10.14 22.82
N ASP A 336 2.63 11.16 22.48
CA ASP A 336 2.21 12.23 23.39
C ASP A 336 1.00 11.85 24.28
N GLY A 337 0.48 10.63 24.15
CA GLY A 337 -0.67 10.12 24.88
C GLY A 337 -2.02 10.42 24.24
N SER A 338 -2.06 11.19 23.15
CA SER A 338 -3.29 11.44 22.39
C SER A 338 -3.81 10.15 21.76
N LYS A 339 -5.13 10.06 21.60
CA LYS A 339 -5.82 8.89 21.05
C LYS A 339 -6.35 9.21 19.66
N THR A 340 -6.16 8.28 18.73
CA THR A 340 -6.70 8.32 17.37
C THR A 340 -7.09 6.91 16.93
N ALA A 341 -7.54 6.75 15.69
CA ALA A 341 -7.75 5.46 15.07
C ALA A 341 -7.13 5.46 13.67
N LEU A 342 -6.48 4.37 13.28
CA LEU A 342 -5.82 4.27 11.96
C LEU A 342 -6.28 3.00 11.25
N PRO A 343 -6.13 2.90 9.90
CA PRO A 343 -6.60 1.72 9.17
C PRO A 343 -5.97 0.43 9.71
N ALA A 344 -6.82 -0.53 10.07
CA ALA A 344 -6.40 -1.89 10.43
C ALA A 344 -5.87 -2.62 9.19
N LEU A 345 -5.17 -3.75 9.39
CA LEU A 345 -4.78 -4.62 8.28
C LEU A 345 -6.05 -5.07 7.51
N PRO A 346 -6.13 -4.90 6.18
CA PRO A 346 -7.36 -5.18 5.41
C PRO A 346 -7.50 -6.68 5.10
N ILE A 347 -7.37 -7.52 6.13
CA ILE A 347 -7.46 -8.98 6.03
C ILE A 347 -8.41 -9.50 7.10
N GLU A 348 -9.30 -10.39 6.68
CA GLU A 348 -10.18 -11.15 7.55
C GLU A 348 -9.82 -12.64 7.43
N MET A 349 -9.69 -13.33 8.55
CA MET A 349 -9.40 -14.75 8.62
C MET A 349 -10.44 -15.40 9.53
N ASP A 350 -11.17 -16.41 9.02
CA ASP A 350 -12.24 -17.09 9.76
C ASP A 350 -13.29 -16.10 10.33
N GLY A 351 -13.73 -15.14 9.52
CA GLY A 351 -14.71 -14.13 9.93
C GLY A 351 -14.16 -13.07 10.90
N LYS A 352 -12.86 -13.08 11.19
CA LYS A 352 -12.23 -12.23 12.21
C LYS A 352 -11.11 -11.38 11.62
N ARG A 353 -11.11 -10.10 11.95
CA ARG A 353 -9.96 -9.22 11.70
C ARG A 353 -9.00 -9.28 12.88
N THR A 354 -7.71 -9.33 12.59
CA THR A 354 -6.66 -9.11 13.59
C THR A 354 -6.69 -7.64 14.00
N ARG A 355 -7.31 -7.34 15.14
CA ARG A 355 -7.31 -6.01 15.75
C ARG A 355 -6.67 -6.07 17.12
N ARG A 356 -5.82 -5.09 17.37
CA ARG A 356 -5.21 -4.90 18.68
C ARG A 356 -5.13 -3.41 18.95
N ALA A 357 -5.59 -2.97 20.12
CA ALA A 357 -5.26 -1.62 20.55
C ALA A 357 -3.74 -1.55 20.75
N THR A 358 -3.11 -0.51 20.22
CA THR A 358 -1.65 -0.36 20.29
C THR A 358 -1.28 1.00 20.83
N MET A 359 -0.21 1.01 21.62
CA MET A 359 0.55 2.21 21.91
C MET A 359 1.77 2.20 21.00
N LEU A 360 2.07 3.33 20.36
CA LEU A 360 3.31 3.45 19.59
C LEU A 360 4.52 3.37 20.53
N ALA A 361 5.55 2.64 20.11
CA ALA A 361 6.77 2.52 20.89
C ALA A 361 7.37 3.92 21.15
N PRO A 362 7.73 4.25 22.41
CA PRO A 362 8.37 5.52 22.71
C PRO A 362 9.70 5.65 21.97
N VAL A 363 10.28 6.85 21.94
CA VAL A 363 11.63 7.06 21.41
C VAL A 363 12.61 6.21 22.23
N PRO A 364 13.35 5.28 21.59
CA PRO A 364 14.26 4.43 22.32
C PRO A 364 15.46 5.24 22.82
N ARG A 365 15.92 4.93 24.02
CA ARG A 365 17.10 5.54 24.66
C ARG A 365 18.15 4.47 24.88
N ALA A 366 19.43 4.85 24.89
CA ALA A 366 20.48 3.92 25.29
C ALA A 366 20.16 3.33 26.69
N PRO A 367 20.48 2.04 26.94
CA PRO A 367 20.42 1.51 28.29
C PRO A 367 21.24 2.41 29.21
N ARG A 368 20.68 2.80 30.36
CA ARG A 368 21.46 3.54 31.36
C ARG A 368 22.68 2.70 31.70
N ARG A 369 23.87 3.28 31.58
CA ARG A 369 25.10 2.70 32.12
C ARG A 369 24.99 2.88 33.63
N ASP A 370 24.43 1.89 34.30
CA ASP A 370 24.44 1.78 35.75
C ASP A 370 25.80 1.22 36.21
#